data_AF-A0A1M5EC83-F1
#
_entry.id   AF-A0A1M5EC83-F1
#
_cell.length_a   1.000
_cell.length_b   1.000
_cell.length_c   1.000
_cell.angle_alpha   90.00
_cell.angle_beta   90.00
_cell.angle_gamma   90.00
#
_symmetry.space_group_name_H-M   'P 1'
#
loop_
_entity.id
_entity.type
_entity.pdbx_description
1 polymer ?
#
loop_
_entity_poly.entity_id
_entity_poly.type
_entity_poly.pdbx_seq_one_letter_code
_entity_poly.pdbx_strand_id
1 'polypeptide(L)' 'MREKLQKEEELEMYKNLIKKLMNFQEAAYYLLEEMEKYDDELLCDGYPFNKDFHEVVLEIMDWVETSEAKLKKVAKNK' A
#
# COMPACT_ATOMS: atom_id res chain seq x y z
N MET A 1 -3.27 -27.39 -18.80
CA MET A 1 -4.43 -27.18 -17.91
C MET A 1 -3.98 -26.84 -16.48
N ARG A 2 -3.16 -27.67 -15.81
CA ARG A 2 -2.65 -27.39 -14.44
C ARG A 2 -1.87 -26.06 -14.30
N GLU A 3 -0.96 -25.78 -15.23
CA GLU A 3 -0.17 -24.53 -15.22
C GLU A 3 -1.03 -23.26 -15.39
N LYS A 4 -2.16 -23.37 -16.09
CA LYS A 4 -3.09 -22.25 -16.27
C LYS A 4 -3.82 -21.94 -14.96
N LEU A 5 -4.28 -22.99 -14.27
CA LEU A 5 -4.95 -22.89 -12.97
C LEU A 5 -4.03 -22.26 -11.91
N GLN A 6 -2.77 -22.72 -11.84
CA GLN A 6 -1.79 -22.16 -10.91
C GLN A 6 -1.51 -20.67 -11.15
N LYS A 7 -1.41 -20.25 -12.42
CA LYS A 7 -1.24 -18.83 -12.79
C LYS A 7 -2.45 -17.96 -12.48
N GLU A 8 -3.65 -18.54 -12.39
CA GLU A 8 -4.88 -17.83 -12.02
C GLU A 8 -4.96 -17.65 -10.51
N GLU A 9 -4.61 -18.67 -9.73
CA GLU A 9 -4.50 -18.61 -8.27
C GLU A 9 -3.45 -17.59 -7.81
N GLU A 10 -2.27 -17.59 -8.44
CA GLU A 10 -1.21 -16.61 -8.16
C GLU A 10 -1.68 -15.17 -8.44
N LEU A 11 -2.39 -14.95 -9.55
CA LEU A 11 -2.91 -13.64 -9.91
C LEU A 11 -3.94 -13.14 -8.87
N GLU A 12 -4.81 -14.03 -8.40
CA GLU A 12 -5.80 -13.69 -7.38
C GLU A 12 -5.15 -13.37 -6.03
N MET A 13 -4.12 -14.12 -5.66
CA MET A 13 -3.30 -13.79 -4.48
C MET A 13 -2.66 -12.40 -4.61
N TYR A 14 -2.10 -12.04 -5.76
CA TYR A 14 -1.52 -10.72 -5.99
C TYR A 14 -2.56 -9.59 -5.89
N LYS A 15 -3.76 -9.78 -6.42
CA LYS A 15 -4.86 -8.80 -6.25
C LYS A 15 -5.21 -8.60 -4.79
N ASN A 16 -5.27 -9.69 -4.02
CA ASN A 16 -5.55 -9.62 -2.59
C ASN A 16 -4.45 -8.86 -1.82
N LEU A 17 -3.18 -9.07 -2.17
CA LEU A 17 -2.07 -8.30 -1.59
C LEU A 17 -2.18 -6.80 -1.90
N ILE A 18 -2.47 -6.44 -3.15
CA ILE A 18 -2.65 -5.03 -3.55
C ILE A 18 -3.83 -4.40 -2.80
N LYS A 19 -4.94 -5.12 -2.65
CA LYS A 19 -6.07 -4.66 -1.83
C LYS A 19 -5.66 -4.38 -0.39
N LYS A 20 -4.84 -5.24 0.22
CA LYS A 20 -4.31 -5.01 1.58
C LYS A 20 -3.40 -3.78 1.64
N LEU A 21 -2.59 -3.55 0.61
CA LEU A 21 -1.73 -2.38 0.49
C LEU A 21 -2.56 -1.09 0.36
N MET A 22 -3.63 -1.09 -0.42
CA MET A 22 -4.56 0.05 -0.52
C MET A 22 -5.22 0.36 0.84
N ASN A 23 -5.67 -0.67 1.56
CA ASN A 23 -6.21 -0.47 2.90
C ASN A 23 -5.17 0.12 3.88
N PHE A 24 -3.90 -0.27 3.74
CA PHE A 24 -2.80 0.29 4.54
C PHE A 24 -2.56 1.76 4.19
N GLN A 25 -2.55 2.10 2.90
CA GLN A 25 -2.43 3.48 2.42
C GLN A 25 -3.57 4.37 2.92
N GLU A 26 -4.81 3.89 2.86
CA GLU A 26 -5.99 4.60 3.38
C GLU A 26 -5.87 4.84 4.89
N ALA A 27 -5.49 3.82 5.67
CA ALA A 27 -5.29 3.96 7.11
C ALA A 27 -4.14 4.95 7.46
N ALA A 28 -3.04 4.92 6.70
CA ALA A 28 -1.92 5.83 6.91
C ALA A 28 -2.31 7.29 6.61
N TYR A 29 -3.08 7.51 5.54
CA TYR A 29 -3.61 8.82 5.17
C TYR A 29 -4.57 9.36 6.25
N TYR A 30 -5.51 8.54 6.74
CA TYR A 30 -6.39 8.97 7.83
C TYR A 30 -5.62 9.29 9.11
N LEU A 31 -4.58 8.52 9.44
CA LEU A 31 -3.76 8.82 10.60
C LEU A 31 -3.06 10.18 10.45
N LEU A 32 -2.58 10.52 9.25
CA LEU A 32 -1.98 11.83 8.98
C LEU A 32 -3.01 12.96 9.17
N GLU A 33 -4.22 12.81 8.61
CA GLU A 33 -5.28 13.81 8.78
C GLU A 33 -5.68 14.01 10.26
N GLU A 34 -5.68 12.94 11.07
CA GLU A 34 -5.95 13.04 12.50
C GLU A 34 -4.76 13.69 13.24
N MET A 35 -3.52 13.33 12.93
CA MET A 35 -2.32 13.94 13.51
C MET A 35 -2.15 15.42 13.14
N GLU A 36 -2.72 15.90 12.04
CA GLU A 36 -2.72 17.35 11.73
C GLU A 36 -3.72 18.14 12.57
N LYS A 37 -4.75 17.49 13.13
CA LYS A 37 -5.78 18.13 13.96
C LYS A 37 -5.36 18.28 15.42
N TYR A 38 -4.53 17.36 15.89
CA TYR A 38 -4.03 17.33 17.26
C TYR A 38 -2.52 17.57 17.19
N ASP A 39 -2.02 18.61 17.86
CA ASP A 39 -0.57 18.85 18.02
C ASP A 39 0.02 17.74 18.92
N ASP A 40 0.06 16.52 18.38
CA ASP A 40 0.10 15.29 19.16
C ASP A 40 1.46 14.60 19.00
N GLU A 41 2.39 15.04 19.85
CA GLU A 41 3.69 14.40 20.05
C GLU A 41 3.56 12.95 20.57
N LEU A 42 2.37 12.52 21.03
CA LEU A 42 2.14 11.21 21.64
C LEU A 42 2.48 10.03 20.71
N LEU A 43 2.23 10.18 19.40
CA LEU A 43 2.52 9.15 18.40
C LEU A 43 3.92 9.28 17.79
N CYS A 44 4.64 10.37 18.10
CA CYS A 44 6.02 10.58 17.66
C CYS A 44 7.02 9.78 18.51
N ASP A 45 6.67 9.47 19.75
CA ASP A 45 7.48 8.63 20.63
C ASP A 45 7.59 7.19 20.08
N GLY A 46 8.81 6.81 19.68
CA GLY A 46 9.09 5.50 19.09
C GLY A 46 8.76 5.40 17.60
N TYR A 47 8.48 6.53 16.94
CA TYR A 47 8.33 6.58 15.49
C TYR A 47 9.58 6.01 14.78
N PRO A 48 9.43 4.98 13.92
CA PRO A 48 10.57 4.16 13.48
C PRO A 48 11.23 4.66 12.20
N PHE A 49 10.67 5.66 11.52
CA PHE A 49 11.18 6.14 10.24
C PHE A 49 12.03 7.39 10.42
N ASN A 50 12.99 7.57 9.52
CA ASN A 50 13.86 8.75 9.51
C ASN A 50 13.25 9.94 8.76
N LYS A 51 12.10 9.76 8.12
CA LYS A 51 11.35 10.75 7.33
C LYS A 51 10.18 11.27 8.15
N ASP A 52 9.65 12.43 7.81
CA ASP A 52 8.39 12.83 8.45
C ASP A 52 7.23 11.91 8.04
N PHE A 53 6.16 11.88 8.84
CA PHE A 53 5.06 10.95 8.58
C PHE A 53 4.31 11.28 7.28
N HIS A 54 4.26 12.55 6.88
CA HIS A 54 3.66 12.95 5.61
C HIS A 54 4.45 12.39 4.42
N GLU A 55 5.78 12.48 4.44
CA GLU A 55 6.66 11.84 3.45
C GLU A 55 6.44 10.32 3.40
N VAL A 56 6.32 9.65 4.54
CA VAL A 56 6.04 8.20 4.58
C VAL A 56 4.69 7.87 3.92
N VAL A 57 3.64 8.67 4.18
CA VAL A 57 2.33 8.47 3.55
C VAL A 57 2.43 8.61 2.02
N LEU A 58 3.15 9.62 1.51
CA LEU A 58 3.39 9.77 0.07
C LEU A 58 4.12 8.57 -0.54
N GLU A 59 5.14 8.04 0.14
CA GLU A 59 5.86 6.85 -0.35
C GLU A 59 4.99 5.60 -0.38
N ILE A 60 4.04 5.48 0.56
CA ILE A 60 3.04 4.41 0.54
C ILE A 60 2.09 4.58 -0.66
N MET A 61 1.69 5.81 -1.00
CA MET A 61 0.88 6.09 -2.20
C MET A 61 1.63 5.69 -3.48
N ASP A 62 2.90 6.10 -3.63
CA ASP A 62 3.75 5.71 -4.76
C ASP A 62 3.90 4.19 -4.87
N TRP A 63 3.98 3.50 -3.72
CA TRP A 63 4.05 2.05 -3.67
C TRP A 63 2.76 1.38 -4.16
N VAL A 64 1.58 1.89 -3.78
CA VAL A 64 0.29 1.44 -4.31
C VAL A 64 0.26 1.60 -5.83
N GLU A 65 0.52 2.80 -6.34
CA GLU A 65 0.46 3.10 -7.78
C GLU A 65 1.41 2.21 -8.59
N THR A 66 2.64 2.06 -8.11
CA THR A 66 3.64 1.19 -8.74
C THR A 66 3.19 -0.26 -8.76
N SER A 67 2.57 -0.74 -7.68
CA SER A 67 2.11 -2.12 -7.55
C SER A 67 0.90 -2.41 -8.45
N GLU A 68 -0.05 -1.48 -8.53
CA GLU A 68 -1.18 -1.57 -9.45
C GLU A 68 -0.73 -1.56 -10.92
N ALA A 69 0.21 -0.68 -11.27
CA ALA A 69 0.76 -0.60 -12.62
C ALA A 69 1.45 -1.92 -13.03
N LYS A 70 2.19 -2.54 -12.11
CA LYS A 70 2.80 -3.86 -12.31
C LYS A 70 1.73 -4.94 -12.52
N LEU A 71 0.67 -4.98 -11.70
CA LEU A 71 -0.42 -5.94 -11.85
C LEU A 71 -1.13 -5.80 -13.21
N LYS A 72 -1.42 -4.56 -13.64
CA LYS A 72 -2.04 -4.28 -14.94
C LYS A 72 -1.17 -4.79 -16.10
N LYS A 73 0.16 -4.66 -16.02
CA LYS A 73 1.09 -5.20 -17.03
C LYS A 73 1.05 -6.73 -17.07
N VAL A 74 1.02 -7.39 -15.91
CA VAL A 74 0.92 -8.86 -15.82
C VAL A 74 -0.42 -9.36 -16.37
N ALA A 75 -1.51 -8.63 -16.15
CA ALA A 75 -2.83 -8.98 -16.67
C ALA A 75 -2.99 -8.75 -18.18
N LYS A 76 -2.32 -7.75 -18.76
CA LYS A 76 -2.37 -7.45 -20.22
C LYS A 76 -1.51 -8.37 -21.08
N ASN A 77 -0.46 -8.97 -20.52
CA ASN A 77 0.45 -9.88 -21.22
C ASN A 77 0.02 -11.36 -21.16
N LYS A 78 -1.21 -11.63 -20.70
CA LYS A 78 -1.85 -12.95 -20.69
C LYS A 78 -2.94 -13.01 -21.76
#